data_AF-A0A3A8Z1V5-F1
#
_entry.id   AF-A0A3A8Z1V5-F1
#
_cell.length_a   1.000
_cell.length_b   1.000
_cell.length_c   1.000
_cell.angle_alpha   90.00
_cell.angle_beta   90.00
_cell.angle_gamma   90.00
#
_symmetry.space_group_name_H-M   'P 1'
#
loop_
_entity.id
_entity.type
_entity.pdbx_description
1 polymer ?
#
loop_
_entity_poly.entity_id
_entity_poly.type
_entity_poly.pdbx_seq_one_letter_code
_entity_poly.pdbx_strand_id
1 'polypeptide(L)'
;KFYEIKMRVVRFPISQDSYECIITNLPQEKFSSGEIKQLYAKRWGIETSFRELKYALGLTRFHAKKPEYIVQEIWSRMTLYNFCEIIATNVVVKQKVGCKYIYQLNYTRAMRICCHFLSIKEEKAPPDVEYLIGHELLPVRSGRTDPRKVKPQSAISFLYRAA
;
A
#
# COMPACT_ATOMS: atom_id res chain seq x y z
N LYS A 1 -36.76 -12.67 12.68
CA LYS A 1 -37.27 -12.44 11.30
C LYS A 1 -36.08 -12.55 10.35
N PHE A 2 -36.18 -13.40 9.32
CA PHE A 2 -35.15 -13.52 8.29
C PHE A 2 -35.56 -12.71 7.06
N TYR A 3 -34.58 -12.12 6.37
CA TYR A 3 -34.78 -11.39 5.12
C TYR A 3 -34.15 -12.20 3.98
N GLU A 4 -34.89 -12.38 2.90
CA GLU A 4 -34.36 -12.99 1.67
C GLU A 4 -33.50 -11.95 0.94
N ILE A 5 -32.25 -12.30 0.63
CA ILE A 5 -31.32 -11.44 -0.12
C ILE A 5 -30.86 -12.19 -1.37
N LYS A 6 -31.09 -11.59 -2.53
CA LYS A 6 -30.57 -12.09 -3.81
C LYS A 6 -29.19 -11.51 -4.06
N MET A 7 -28.20 -12.37 -4.27
CA MET A 7 -26.82 -11.98 -4.56
C MET A 7 -26.32 -12.70 -5.80
N ARG A 8 -25.52 -12.01 -6.61
CA ARG A 8 -24.87 -12.60 -7.79
C ARG A 8 -23.55 -13.23 -7.37
N VAL A 9 -23.35 -14.49 -7.74
CA VAL A 9 -22.09 -15.21 -7.55
C VAL A 9 -21.38 -15.31 -8.89
N VAL A 10 -20.12 -14.89 -8.93
CA VAL A 10 -19.28 -14.91 -10.13
C VAL A 10 -18.07 -15.80 -9.85
N ARG A 11 -17.83 -16.79 -10.71
CA ARG A 11 -16.68 -17.69 -10.63
C ARG A 11 -15.83 -17.56 -11.88
N PHE A 12 -14.51 -17.40 -11.73
CA PHE A 12 -13.57 -17.31 -12.85
C PHE A 12 -12.22 -17.95 -12.50
N PRO A 13 -11.45 -18.44 -13.50
CA PRO A 13 -10.14 -19.05 -13.26
C PRO A 13 -9.06 -18.00 -12.95
N ILE A 14 -8.18 -18.31 -11.99
CA ILE A 14 -6.98 -17.52 -11.64
C ILE A 14 -5.70 -18.20 -12.18
N SER A 15 -5.62 -19.53 -12.08
CA SER A 15 -4.59 -20.37 -12.69
C SER A 15 -5.23 -21.60 -13.34
N GLN A 16 -4.43 -22.51 -13.92
CA GLN A 16 -4.96 -23.73 -14.56
C GLN A 16 -5.85 -24.56 -13.61
N ASP A 17 -5.50 -24.63 -12.33
CA ASP A 17 -6.19 -25.48 -11.34
C ASP A 17 -6.93 -24.69 -10.24
N SER A 18 -6.97 -23.35 -10.33
CA SER A 18 -7.58 -22.52 -9.27
C SER A 18 -8.60 -21.54 -9.80
N TYR A 19 -9.66 -21.34 -9.01
CA TYR A 19 -10.77 -20.44 -9.30
C TYR A 19 -10.99 -19.48 -8.14
N GLU A 20 -11.41 -18.27 -8.47
CA GLU A 20 -11.94 -17.31 -7.50
C GLU A 20 -13.46 -17.32 -7.57
N CYS A 21 -14.11 -17.11 -6.42
CA CYS A 21 -15.55 -16.97 -6.31
C CYS A 21 -15.85 -15.66 -5.58
N ILE A 22 -16.59 -14.77 -6.24
CA ILE A 22 -16.92 -13.44 -5.74
C ILE A 22 -18.42 -13.29 -5.66
N ILE A 23 -18.89 -12.75 -4.54
CA ILE A 23 -20.27 -12.30 -4.38
C ILE A 23 -20.33 -10.81 -4.67
N THR A 24 -21.23 -10.39 -5.54
CA THR A 24 -21.40 -8.98 -5.91
C THR A 24 -22.87 -8.61 -6.08
N ASN A 25 -23.18 -7.33 -5.86
CA ASN A 25 -24.46 -6.71 -6.20
C ASN A 25 -24.42 -6.02 -7.59
N LEU A 26 -23.30 -6.13 -8.32
CA LEU A 26 -23.14 -5.48 -9.62
C LEU A 26 -23.91 -6.24 -10.73
N PRO A 27 -24.70 -5.53 -11.56
CA PRO A 27 -25.53 -6.13 -12.60
C PRO A 27 -24.71 -6.83 -13.67
N GLN A 28 -25.22 -7.95 -14.19
CA GLN A 28 -24.52 -8.77 -15.18
C GLN A 28 -24.43 -8.11 -16.55
N GLU A 29 -25.44 -7.30 -16.88
CA GLU A 29 -25.58 -6.62 -18.17
C GLU A 29 -24.53 -5.52 -18.35
N LYS A 30 -24.04 -4.95 -17.24
CA LYS A 30 -23.01 -3.89 -17.23
C LYS A 30 -21.63 -4.37 -16.81
N PHE A 31 -21.55 -5.44 -16.01
CA PHE A 31 -20.29 -5.94 -15.47
C PHE A 31 -20.15 -7.44 -15.74
N SER A 32 -19.39 -7.75 -16.78
CA SER A 32 -18.97 -9.10 -17.15
C SER A 32 -18.09 -9.74 -16.07
N SER A 33 -17.93 -11.07 -16.12
CA SER A 33 -17.03 -11.77 -15.21
C SER A 33 -15.57 -11.29 -15.33
N GLY A 34 -15.15 -10.90 -16.53
CA GLY A 34 -13.82 -10.33 -16.79
C GLY A 34 -13.62 -8.97 -16.10
N GLU A 35 -14.61 -8.09 -16.15
CA GLU A 35 -14.55 -6.79 -15.46
C GLU A 35 -14.57 -6.96 -13.95
N ILE A 36 -15.38 -7.88 -13.42
CA ILE A 36 -15.36 -8.21 -11.98
C ILE A 36 -13.98 -8.72 -11.55
N LYS A 37 -13.34 -9.59 -12.36
CA LYS A 37 -11.97 -10.06 -12.12
C LYS A 37 -10.98 -8.89 -12.07
N GLN A 38 -11.04 -7.97 -13.02
CA GLN A 38 -10.15 -6.79 -13.04
C GLN A 38 -10.41 -5.85 -11.85
N LEU A 39 -11.67 -5.61 -11.51
CA LEU A 39 -12.07 -4.77 -10.38
C LEU A 39 -11.60 -5.38 -9.06
N TYR A 40 -11.79 -6.68 -8.87
CA TYR A 40 -11.35 -7.36 -7.66
C TYR A 40 -9.82 -7.42 -7.56
N ALA A 41 -9.11 -7.53 -8.68
CA ALA A 41 -7.65 -7.43 -8.69
C ALA A 41 -7.15 -6.08 -8.15
N LYS A 42 -7.89 -4.98 -8.35
CA LYS A 42 -7.55 -3.66 -7.77
C LYS A 42 -7.59 -3.64 -6.23
N ARG A 43 -8.28 -4.60 -5.58
CA ARG A 43 -8.27 -4.76 -4.12
C ARG A 43 -6.84 -4.90 -3.58
N TRP A 44 -5.93 -5.54 -4.33
CA TRP A 44 -4.55 -5.75 -3.89
C TRP A 44 -3.79 -4.46 -3.55
N GLY A 45 -4.20 -3.31 -4.10
CA GLY A 45 -3.64 -2.01 -3.74
C GLY A 45 -3.71 -1.70 -2.25
N ILE A 46 -4.78 -2.15 -1.55
CA ILE A 46 -4.92 -1.93 -0.11
C ILE A 46 -3.90 -2.73 0.70
N GLU A 47 -3.54 -3.93 0.24
CA GLU A 47 -2.56 -4.77 0.94
C GLU A 47 -1.17 -4.16 0.86
N THR A 48 -0.85 -3.55 -0.29
CA THR A 48 0.37 -2.77 -0.46
C THR A 48 0.38 -1.54 0.45
N SER A 49 -0.75 -0.82 0.53
CA SER A 49 -0.91 0.33 1.43
C SER A 49 -0.69 -0.04 2.90
N PHE A 50 -1.28 -1.15 3.35
CA PHE A 50 -1.07 -1.67 4.71
C PHE A 50 0.37 -2.09 4.96
N ARG A 51 1.07 -2.63 3.96
CA ARG A 51 2.49 -2.98 4.06
C ARG A 51 3.34 -1.72 4.28
N GLU A 52 3.10 -0.65 3.53
CA GLU A 52 3.83 0.61 3.72
C GLU A 52 3.51 1.26 5.09
N LEU A 53 2.23 1.30 5.49
CA LEU A 53 1.85 1.77 6.83
C LEU A 53 2.60 1.01 7.95
N LYS A 54 2.64 -0.33 7.85
CA LYS A 54 3.32 -1.18 8.85
C LYS A 54 4.83 -0.94 8.87
N TYR A 55 5.48 -1.01 7.71
CA TYR A 55 6.94 -1.13 7.67
C TYR A 55 7.66 0.16 7.27
N ALA A 56 7.08 1.00 6.40
CA ALA A 56 7.68 2.29 6.04
C ALA A 56 7.38 3.36 7.10
N LEU A 57 6.14 3.41 7.62
CA LEU A 57 5.72 4.39 8.64
C LEU A 57 5.69 3.84 10.08
N GLY A 58 6.12 2.59 10.26
CA GLY A 58 6.37 2.03 11.60
C GLY A 58 5.11 1.77 12.43
N LEU A 59 3.97 1.42 11.81
CA LEU A 59 2.74 1.06 12.54
C LEU A 59 2.82 -0.31 13.25
N THR A 60 3.98 -0.97 13.23
CA THR A 60 4.22 -2.19 14.03
C THR A 60 4.79 -1.90 15.42
N ARG A 61 5.19 -0.66 15.71
CA ARG A 61 5.85 -0.25 16.95
C ARG A 61 5.26 1.06 17.47
N PHE A 62 4.60 1.00 18.62
CA PHE A 62 3.98 2.15 19.29
C PHE A 62 4.81 2.61 20.48
N HIS A 63 4.88 3.92 20.67
CA HIS A 63 5.57 4.56 21.79
C HIS A 63 4.67 4.55 23.04
N ALA A 64 3.38 4.78 22.83
CA ALA A 64 2.37 4.80 23.86
C ALA A 64 2.11 3.40 24.45
N LYS A 65 1.70 3.41 25.73
CA LYS A 65 1.20 2.23 26.44
C LYS A 65 -0.30 2.29 26.70
N LYS A 66 -0.87 3.50 26.77
CA LYS A 66 -2.31 3.72 26.98
C LYS A 66 -3.06 3.51 25.68
N PRO A 67 -4.18 2.75 25.67
CA PRO A 67 -4.96 2.48 24.46
C PRO A 67 -5.35 3.74 23.68
N GLU A 68 -5.71 4.81 24.38
CA GLU A 68 -6.16 6.06 23.78
C GLU A 68 -5.02 6.72 22.96
N TYR A 69 -3.81 6.68 23.48
CA TYR A 69 -2.62 7.22 22.81
C TYR A 69 -2.12 6.29 21.70
N ILE A 70 -2.34 4.98 21.80
CA ILE A 70 -2.07 4.05 20.68
C ILE A 70 -3.00 4.37 19.51
N VAL A 71 -4.29 4.62 19.77
CA VAL A 71 -5.25 5.03 18.75
C VAL A 71 -4.82 6.36 18.11
N GLN A 72 -4.38 7.35 18.92
CA GLN A 72 -3.83 8.60 18.41
C GLN A 72 -2.62 8.35 17.48
N GLU A 73 -1.69 7.50 17.89
CA GLU A 73 -0.51 7.14 17.10
C GLU A 73 -0.84 6.47 15.76
N ILE A 74 -1.91 5.68 15.71
CA ILE A 74 -2.44 5.07 14.48
C ILE A 74 -2.99 6.16 13.55
N TRP A 75 -3.83 7.06 14.06
CA TRP A 75 -4.40 8.15 13.28
C TRP A 75 -3.34 9.11 12.74
N SER A 76 -2.33 9.44 13.54
CA SER A 76 -1.20 10.28 13.09
C SER A 76 -0.44 9.62 11.93
N ARG A 77 -0.20 8.30 12.00
CA ARG A 77 0.47 7.56 10.92
C ARG A 77 -0.39 7.43 9.66
N MET A 78 -1.70 7.26 9.80
CA MET A 78 -2.62 7.30 8.64
C MET A 78 -2.64 8.68 7.97
N THR A 79 -2.64 9.75 8.77
CA THR A 79 -2.59 11.12 8.26
C THR A 79 -1.29 11.38 7.51
N LEU A 80 -0.15 10.95 8.09
CA LEU A 80 1.16 11.02 7.44
C LEU A 80 1.21 10.19 6.15
N TYR A 81 0.62 9.00 6.13
CA TYR A 81 0.50 8.19 4.92
C TYR A 81 -0.23 8.94 3.81
N ASN A 82 -1.42 9.50 4.12
CA ASN A 82 -2.21 10.25 3.14
C ASN A 82 -1.44 11.48 2.62
N PHE A 83 -0.72 12.18 3.49
CA PHE A 83 0.16 13.29 3.09
C PHE A 83 1.23 12.82 2.09
N CYS A 84 1.94 11.74 2.40
CA CYS A 84 2.95 11.17 1.51
C CYS A 84 2.35 10.71 0.17
N GLU A 85 1.18 10.08 0.19
CA GLU A 85 0.50 9.61 -1.03
C GLU A 85 0.08 10.75 -1.94
N ILE A 86 -0.43 11.86 -1.38
CA ILE A 86 -0.81 13.05 -2.16
C ILE A 86 0.42 13.61 -2.88
N ILE A 87 1.53 13.79 -2.16
CA ILE A 87 2.78 14.28 -2.75
C ILE A 87 3.28 13.32 -3.82
N ALA A 88 3.40 12.03 -3.50
CA ALA A 88 3.90 11.03 -4.44
C ALA A 88 3.06 10.94 -5.71
N THR A 89 1.73 11.12 -5.61
CA THR A 89 0.83 11.10 -6.78
C THR A 89 1.02 12.30 -7.70
N ASN A 90 1.41 13.46 -7.15
CA ASN A 90 1.66 14.67 -7.93
C ASN A 90 3.02 14.66 -8.64
N VAL A 91 3.94 13.79 -8.24
CA VAL A 91 5.27 13.70 -8.85
C VAL A 91 5.19 13.07 -10.25
N VAL A 92 5.63 13.83 -11.24
CA VAL A 92 5.68 13.38 -12.64
C VAL A 92 6.86 12.43 -12.86
N VAL A 93 6.58 11.16 -13.09
CA VAL A 93 7.60 10.15 -13.43
C VAL A 93 7.94 10.22 -14.92
N LYS A 94 9.14 10.73 -15.23
CA LYS A 94 9.66 10.75 -16.61
C LYS A 94 10.19 9.38 -17.00
N GLN A 95 9.48 8.73 -17.91
CA GLN A 95 9.88 7.45 -18.49
C GLN A 95 11.06 7.64 -19.45
N LYS A 96 12.15 6.91 -19.22
CA LYS A 96 13.32 6.92 -20.13
C LYS A 96 13.02 6.09 -21.38
N VAL A 97 13.23 6.68 -22.55
CA VAL A 97 13.10 6.00 -23.84
C VAL A 97 14.21 4.95 -23.98
N GLY A 98 13.87 3.76 -24.49
CA GLY A 98 14.83 2.66 -24.69
C GLY A 98 15.12 1.80 -23.47
N CYS A 99 14.45 2.01 -22.34
CA CYS A 99 14.57 1.15 -21.17
C CYS A 99 13.71 -0.12 -21.29
N LYS A 100 14.25 -1.25 -20.79
CA LYS A 100 13.56 -2.57 -20.75
C LYS A 100 12.28 -2.57 -19.92
N TYR A 101 12.20 -1.74 -18.89
CA TYR A 101 11.11 -1.73 -17.91
C TYR A 101 10.45 -0.36 -17.83
N ILE A 102 9.16 -0.36 -17.47
CA ILE A 102 8.46 0.83 -16.98
C ILE A 102 8.94 1.10 -15.57
N TYR A 103 9.08 2.37 -15.18
CA TYR A 103 9.52 2.75 -13.85
C TYR A 103 8.35 3.34 -13.06
N GLN A 104 8.34 3.07 -11.76
CA GLN A 104 7.38 3.62 -10.81
C GLN A 104 8.14 4.25 -9.65
N LEU A 105 7.47 5.09 -8.86
CA LEU A 105 8.07 5.67 -7.66
C LEU A 105 8.41 4.61 -6.63
N ASN A 106 9.52 4.83 -5.93
CA ASN A 106 9.85 4.09 -4.73
C ASN A 106 9.09 4.68 -3.53
N TYR A 107 7.87 4.20 -3.29
CA TYR A 107 7.00 4.70 -2.20
C TYR A 107 7.67 4.71 -0.83
N THR A 108 8.44 3.67 -0.49
CA THR A 108 9.16 3.63 0.80
C THR A 108 10.21 4.75 0.91
N ARG A 109 10.90 5.09 -0.18
CA ARG A 109 11.85 6.23 -0.21
C ARG A 109 11.10 7.55 -0.19
N ALA A 110 10.01 7.67 -0.94
CA ALA A 110 9.18 8.87 -0.98
C ALA A 110 8.64 9.23 0.42
N MET A 111 8.11 8.25 1.15
CA MET A 111 7.65 8.44 2.53
C MET A 111 8.78 8.91 3.45
N ARG A 112 10.00 8.38 3.30
CA ARG A 112 11.16 8.84 4.10
C ARG A 112 11.54 10.28 3.78
N ILE A 113 11.47 10.69 2.52
CA ILE A 113 11.73 12.08 2.11
C ILE A 113 10.67 13.00 2.70
N CYS A 114 9.39 12.63 2.64
CA CYS A 114 8.29 13.39 3.25
C CYS A 114 8.45 13.49 4.78
N CYS A 115 8.80 12.39 5.47
CA CYS A 115 9.11 12.42 6.89
C CYS A 115 10.29 13.33 7.21
N HIS A 116 11.34 13.30 6.38
CA HIS A 116 12.49 14.18 6.55
C HIS A 116 12.08 15.65 6.41
N PHE A 117 11.32 15.99 5.37
CA PHE A 117 10.76 17.32 5.15
C PHE A 117 10.01 17.85 6.37
N LEU A 118 9.12 17.03 6.96
CA LEU A 118 8.38 17.38 8.17
C LEU A 118 9.25 17.50 9.44
N SER A 119 10.47 16.94 9.43
CA SER A 119 11.40 16.95 10.58
C SER A 119 12.40 18.10 10.55
N ILE A 120 12.50 18.84 9.44
CA ILE A 120 13.42 19.97 9.31
C ILE A 120 12.96 21.11 10.21
N LYS A 121 13.89 21.64 11.02
CA LYS A 121 13.68 22.85 11.82
C LYS A 121 14.02 24.08 10.96
N GLU A 122 13.36 25.20 11.26
CA GLU A 122 13.26 26.45 10.45
C GLU A 122 14.57 27.03 9.90
N GLU A 123 15.74 26.64 10.43
CA GLU A 123 17.05 27.15 10.03
C GLU A 123 17.52 26.73 8.62
N LYS A 124 16.81 25.82 7.93
CA LYS A 124 17.17 25.35 6.59
C LYS A 124 16.03 25.56 5.60
N ALA A 125 16.37 26.04 4.40
CA ALA A 125 15.44 26.07 3.27
C ALA A 125 14.88 24.65 3.04
N PRO A 126 13.55 24.49 2.88
CA PRO A 126 12.95 23.18 2.67
C PRO A 126 13.47 22.55 1.36
N PRO A 127 13.77 21.24 1.35
CA PRO A 127 14.18 20.56 0.13
C PRO A 127 13.02 20.51 -0.87
N ASP A 128 13.34 20.48 -2.16
CA ASP A 128 12.37 20.17 -3.20
C ASP A 128 12.01 18.68 -3.11
N VAL A 129 10.94 18.40 -2.38
CA VAL A 129 10.46 17.04 -2.09
C VAL A 129 10.06 16.33 -3.39
N GLU A 130 9.37 17.02 -4.29
CA GLU A 130 8.88 16.42 -5.54
C GLU A 130 10.03 16.03 -6.46
N TYR A 131 11.04 16.91 -6.58
CA TYR A 131 12.25 16.61 -7.32
C TYR A 131 12.97 15.39 -6.74
N LEU A 132 13.18 15.34 -5.42
CA LEU A 132 13.86 14.22 -4.77
C LEU A 132 13.12 12.89 -4.97
N ILE A 133 11.79 12.90 -4.83
CA ILE A 133 10.95 11.72 -5.05
C ILE A 133 11.03 11.27 -6.52
N GLY A 134 11.02 12.19 -7.47
CA GLY A 134 11.09 11.89 -8.90
C GLY A 134 12.37 11.18 -9.33
N HIS A 135 13.44 11.26 -8.53
CA HIS A 135 14.70 10.55 -8.77
C HIS A 135 14.75 9.16 -8.13
N GLU A 136 13.81 8.81 -7.26
CA GLU A 136 13.74 7.53 -6.56
C GLU A 136 12.79 6.58 -7.29
N LEU A 137 13.30 5.91 -8.33
CA LEU A 137 12.51 5.05 -9.22
C LEU A 137 12.83 3.56 -9.09
N LEU A 138 11.81 2.71 -9.24
CA LEU A 138 11.91 1.26 -9.27
C LEU A 138 11.34 0.69 -10.58
N PRO A 139 12.00 -0.32 -11.19
CA PRO A 139 11.47 -0.97 -12.39
C PRO A 139 10.28 -1.87 -12.04
N VAL A 140 9.19 -1.75 -12.79
CA VAL A 140 8.01 -2.62 -12.76
C VAL A 140 8.34 -3.90 -13.53
N ARG A 141 8.41 -5.03 -12.82
CA ARG A 141 8.69 -6.36 -13.40
C ARG A 141 7.41 -7.19 -13.43
N SER A 142 6.75 -7.25 -14.58
CA SER A 142 5.53 -8.05 -14.77
C SER A 142 5.82 -9.54 -14.64
N GLY A 143 4.86 -10.30 -14.06
CA GLY A 143 4.95 -11.76 -13.94
C GLY A 143 5.89 -12.27 -12.84
N ARG A 144 6.34 -11.40 -11.92
CA ARG A 144 7.13 -11.84 -10.77
C ARG A 144 6.23 -12.49 -9.72
N THR A 145 6.54 -13.73 -9.39
CA THR A 145 5.96 -14.44 -8.24
C THR A 145 7.05 -14.63 -7.20
N ASP A 146 6.80 -14.24 -5.95
CA ASP A 146 7.69 -14.53 -4.82
C ASP A 146 6.94 -15.45 -3.85
N PRO A 147 7.28 -16.76 -3.79
CA PRO A 147 6.59 -17.67 -2.89
C PRO A 147 6.77 -17.23 -1.45
N ARG A 148 5.67 -17.17 -0.70
CA ARG A 148 5.68 -16.75 0.70
C ARG A 148 6.58 -17.69 1.52
N LYS A 149 7.69 -17.15 2.03
CA LYS A 149 8.53 -17.86 3.00
C LYS A 149 7.83 -17.88 4.35
N VAL A 150 7.12 -18.96 4.64
CA VAL A 150 6.47 -19.16 5.95
C VAL A 150 7.57 -19.43 6.97
N LYS A 151 7.78 -18.48 7.89
CA LYS A 151 8.67 -18.66 9.04
C LYS A 151 7.81 -18.71 10.31
N PRO A 152 8.14 -19.57 11.29
CA PRO A 152 7.51 -19.52 12.60
C PRO A 152 7.74 -18.14 13.22
N GLN A 153 6.67 -17.54 13.74
CA GLN A 153 6.74 -16.22 14.35
C GLN A 153 7.38 -16.35 15.73
N SER A 154 8.56 -15.74 15.92
CA SER A 154 9.19 -15.64 17.23
C SER A 154 8.43 -14.65 18.12
N ALA A 155 8.38 -14.90 19.43
CA ALA A 155 7.84 -13.95 20.38
C ALA A 155 8.60 -12.62 20.27
N ILE A 156 7.86 -11.53 20.00
CA ILE A 156 8.43 -10.18 19.97
C ILE A 156 8.51 -9.71 21.42
N SER A 157 9.71 -9.68 21.98
CA SER A 157 9.93 -9.15 23.33
C SER A 157 9.58 -7.65 23.38
N PHE A 158 8.96 -7.20 24.47
CA PHE A 158 8.70 -5.78 24.75
C PHE A 158 9.98 -4.91 24.77
N LEU A 159 11.17 -5.53 24.77
CA LEU A 159 12.48 -4.86 24.72
C LEU A 159 12.75 -4.11 23.40
N TYR A 160 11.92 -4.24 22.37
CA TYR A 160 12.06 -3.42 21.14
C TYR A 160 11.99 -1.89 21.39
N ARG A 161 11.61 -1.47 22.60
CA ARG A 161 11.47 -0.08 23.05
C ARG A 161 12.73 0.53 23.69
N ALA A 162 13.79 -0.24 23.88
CA ALA A 162 15.01 0.18 24.60
C ALA A 162 16.17 0.62 23.66
N ALA A 163 15.90 0.80 22.37
CA ALA A 163 16.87 1.23 21.36
C ALA A 163 16.35 2.47 20.61
#